data_AF-A0A4Y8S5U8-F1
#
_entry.id   AF-A0A4Y8S5U8-F1
#
_cell.length_a   1.000
_cell.length_b   1.000
_cell.length_c   1.000
_cell.angle_alpha   90.00
_cell.angle_beta   90.00
_cell.angle_gamma   90.00
#
_symmetry.space_group_name_H-M   'P 1'
#
loop_
_entity.id
_entity.type
_entity.pdbx_description
1 polymer ?
#
loop_
_entity_poly.entity_id
_entity_poly.type
_entity_poly.pdbx_seq_one_letter_code
_entity_poly.pdbx_strand_id
1 'polypeptide(L)' 'METLSLGFGLVYAGNLLYSEVLVAENSYQVLFNSQLMGEIAYDENFRWLLISGRLLPQSTVDEIGDRIENWFQ' A
#
# COMPACT_ATOMS: atom_id res chain seq x y z
N MET A 1 -8.56 6.50 16.63
CA MET A 1 -8.46 5.21 15.89
C MET A 1 -6.98 4.89 15.82
N GLU A 2 -6.59 3.69 16.20
CA GLU A 2 -5.20 3.23 16.04
C GLU A 2 -5.00 2.89 14.55
N THR A 3 -4.10 3.59 13.88
CA THR A 3 -3.68 3.24 12.52
C THR A 3 -2.63 2.14 12.63
N LEU A 4 -2.90 0.97 12.06
CA LEU A 4 -1.90 -0.10 12.01
C LEU A 4 -0.84 0.27 10.98
N SER A 5 0.43 0.14 11.35
CA SER A 5 1.55 0.26 10.41
C SER A 5 2.15 -1.12 10.13
N LEU A 6 2.34 -1.44 8.85
CA LEU A 6 3.01 -2.66 8.37
C LEU A 6 4.25 -2.28 7.57
N GLY A 7 5.40 -2.87 7.91
CA GLY A 7 6.68 -2.60 7.27
C GLY A 7 7.24 -3.82 6.54
N PHE A 8 7.63 -3.68 5.27
CA PHE A 8 8.25 -4.77 4.51
C PHE A 8 9.12 -4.25 3.35
N GLY A 9 10.02 -5.11 2.87
CA GLY A 9 10.80 -4.86 1.66
C GLY A 9 9.96 -5.05 0.41
N LEU A 10 10.01 -4.08 -0.50
CA LEU A 10 9.27 -4.06 -1.76
C LEU A 10 10.24 -3.75 -2.92
N VAL A 11 10.13 -4.48 -4.02
CA VAL A 11 10.89 -4.16 -5.24
C VAL A 11 10.11 -3.14 -6.07
N TYR A 12 10.65 -1.93 -6.19
CA TYR A 12 10.03 -0.86 -6.96
C TYR A 12 11.04 -0.26 -7.92
N ALA A 13 10.68 -0.17 -9.21
CA ALA A 13 11.56 0.28 -10.29
C ALA A 13 12.94 -0.44 -10.28
N GLY A 14 12.95 -1.74 -9.97
CA GLY A 14 14.15 -2.57 -9.93
C GLY A 14 15.00 -2.44 -8.66
N ASN A 15 14.59 -1.63 -7.68
CA ASN A 15 15.31 -1.45 -6.43
C ASN A 15 14.53 -2.05 -5.26
N LEU A 16 15.22 -2.75 -4.37
CA LEU A 16 14.64 -3.15 -3.08
C LEU A 16 14.61 -1.93 -2.16
N LEU A 17 13.43 -1.59 -1.66
CA LEU A 17 13.24 -0.46 -0.76
C LEU A 17 12.29 -0.80 0.37
N TYR A 18 12.45 -0.09 1.49
CA TYR A 18 11.60 -0.26 2.65
C TYR A 18 10.27 0.47 2.40
N SER A 19 9.19 -0.31 2.41
CA SER A 19 7.83 0.18 2.34
C SER A 19 7.19 0.09 3.72
N GLU A 20 6.61 1.20 4.16
CA GLU A 20 5.71 1.26 5.30
C GLU A 20 4.30 1.52 4.78
N VAL A 21 3.31 0.84 5.35
CA VAL A 21 1.92 0.94 4.95
C VAL A 21 1.07 1.23 6.17
N LEU A 22 0.33 2.34 6.10
CA LEU A 22 -0.63 2.74 7.14
C LEU A 22 -2.01 2.24 6.73
N VAL A 23 -2.52 1.25 7.45
CA VAL A 23 -3.78 0.56 7.11
C VAL A 23 -4.96 1.19 7.85
N ALA A 24 -6.04 1.42 7.10
CA ALA A 24 -7.35 1.81 7.58
C ALA A 24 -8.42 0.83 7.05
N GLU A 25 -9.68 1.02 7.44
CA GLU A 25 -10.76 0.06 7.17
C GLU A 25 -10.97 -0.26 5.68
N ASN A 26 -10.89 0.74 4.80
CA ASN A 26 -11.12 0.58 3.34
C ASN A 26 -10.05 1.29 2.50
N SER A 27 -8.92 1.60 3.11
CA SER A 27 -7.83 2.31 2.47
C SER A 27 -6.50 2.02 3.14
N TYR A 28 -5.43 2.31 2.43
CA TYR A 28 -4.10 2.37 3.02
C TYR A 28 -3.26 3.45 2.37
N GLN A 29 -2.29 3.95 3.12
CA GLN A 29 -1.26 4.87 2.62
C GLN A 29 0.06 4.14 2.50
N VAL A 30 0.75 4.32 1.38
CA VAL A 30 2.08 3.73 1.13
C VAL A 30 3.14 4.80 1.33
N LEU A 31 4.16 4.47 2.12
CA LEU A 31 5.33 5.31 2.35
C LEU A 31 6.59 4.54 1.94
N PHE A 32 7.46 5.17 1.14
CA PHE A 32 8.80 4.64 0.87
C PHE A 32 9.81 5.48 1.62
N ASN A 33 10.62 4.84 2.48
CA ASN A 33 11.57 5.54 3.35
C ASN A 33 10.91 6.73 4.10
N SER A 34 9.73 6.49 4.67
CA SER A 34 8.91 7.49 5.39
C SER A 34 8.37 8.65 4.54
N GLN A 35 8.51 8.60 3.22
CA GLN A 35 7.89 9.57 2.31
C GLN A 35 6.59 9.01 1.75
N LEU A 36 5.48 9.74 1.91
CA LEU A 36 4.18 9.38 1.34
C LEU A 36 4.28 9.27 -0.19
N MET A 37 3.95 8.09 -0.69
CA MET A 37 3.97 7.74 -2.10
C MET A 37 2.57 7.79 -2.70
N GLY A 38 1.57 7.30 -1.99
CA GLY A 38 0.21 7.34 -2.46
C GLY A 38 -0.79 6.83 -1.45
N GLU A 39 -2.05 7.14 -1.74
CA GLU A 39 -3.21 6.65 -1.01
C GLU A 39 -4.00 5.73 -1.93
N ILE A 40 -4.34 4.57 -1.40
CA ILE A 40 -5.05 3.50 -2.08
C ILE A 40 -6.36 3.27 -1.34
N ALA A 41 -7.45 3.09 -2.08
CA ALA A 41 -8.74 2.71 -1.52
C ALA A 41 -9.39 1.63 -2.38
N TYR A 42 -10.36 0.93 -1.81
CA TYR A 42 -11.21 0.04 -2.60
C TYR A 42 -12.08 0.84 -3.57
N ASP A 43 -12.22 0.32 -4.80
CA ASP A 43 -13.29 0.70 -5.71
C ASP A 43 -14.60 -0.04 -5.37
N GLU A 44 -15.67 0.25 -6.11
CA GLU A 44 -16.98 -0.40 -5.96
C GLU A 44 -16.97 -1.92 -6.20
N ASN A 45 -15.89 -2.45 -6.78
CA ASN A 45 -15.69 -3.87 -7.06
C ASN A 45 -14.70 -4.52 -6.09
N PHE A 46 -14.37 -3.87 -4.97
CA PHE A 46 -13.38 -4.33 -3.99
C PHE A 46 -11.99 -4.56 -4.60
N ARG A 47 -11.58 -3.69 -5.53
CA ARG A 47 -10.21 -3.67 -6.05
C ARG A 47 -9.43 -2.50 -5.48
N TRP A 48 -8.20 -2.76 -5.07
CA TRP A 48 -7.29 -1.72 -4.61
C TRP A 48 -6.92 -0.77 -5.74
N LEU A 49 -7.18 0.52 -5.57
CA LEU A 49 -6.97 1.53 -6.60
C LEU A 49 -6.24 2.74 -6.02
N LEU A 50 -5.18 3.18 -6.69
CA LEU A 50 -4.48 4.41 -6.34
C LEU A 50 -5.40 5.61 -6.57
N ILE A 51 -5.78 6.29 -5.49
CA ILE A 51 -6.69 7.46 -5.53
C ILE A 51 -5.93 8.78 -5.44
N SER A 52 -4.72 8.80 -4.87
CA SER A 52 -3.90 10.00 -4.78
C SER A 52 -2.40 9.67 -4.70
N GLY A 53 -1.55 10.65 -5.06
CA GLY A 53 -0.09 10.56 -4.90
C GLY A 53 0.68 10.32 -6.20
N ARG A 54 1.88 9.75 -6.06
CA ARG A 54 2.75 9.37 -7.18
C ARG A 54 2.20 8.14 -7.87
N LEU A 55 2.39 8.06 -9.18
CA LEU A 55 1.99 6.91 -9.98
C LEU A 55 2.72 5.65 -9.49
N LEU A 56 2.00 4.82 -8.73
CA LEU A 56 2.39 3.46 -8.41
C LEU A 56 1.78 2.53 -9.46
N PRO A 57 2.57 1.64 -10.08
CA PRO A 57 2.02 0.61 -10.97
C PRO A 57 0.97 -0.23 -10.24
N GLN A 58 -0.09 -0.62 -10.96
CA GLN A 58 -1.16 -1.44 -10.37
C GLN A 58 -0.61 -2.73 -9.74
N SER A 59 0.39 -3.37 -10.35
CA SER A 59 1.04 -4.56 -9.77
C SER A 59 1.66 -4.31 -8.40
N THR A 60 2.18 -3.11 -8.13
CA THR A 60 2.70 -2.73 -6.82
C THR A 60 1.57 -2.50 -5.82
N VAL A 61 0.46 -1.90 -6.27
CA VAL A 61 -0.75 -1.72 -5.46
C VAL A 61 -1.29 -3.09 -5.05
N ASP A 62 -1.47 -4.00 -6.00
CA ASP A 62 -1.99 -5.35 -5.78
C ASP A 62 -1.09 -6.15 -4.82
N GLU A 63 0.24 -6.15 -5.01
CA GLU A 63 1.18 -6.85 -4.11
C GLU A 63 1.07 -6.34 -2.66
N ILE A 64 0.92 -5.03 -2.47
CA ILE A 64 0.75 -4.44 -1.14
C ILE A 64 -0.60 -4.87 -0.55
N GLY A 65 -1.69 -4.80 -1.33
CA GLY A 65 -3.01 -5.26 -0.93
C GLY A 65 -3.01 -6.71 -0.45
N ASP A 66 -2.45 -7.62 -1.26
CA ASP A 66 -2.31 -9.04 -0.94
C ASP A 66 -1.55 -9.25 0.38
N ARG A 67 -0.47 -8.50 0.61
CA ARG A 67 0.31 -8.60 1.86
C ARG A 67 -0.48 -8.14 3.09
N ILE A 68 -1.26 -7.07 2.96
CA ILE A 68 -2.13 -6.59 4.05
C ILE A 68 -3.18 -7.65 4.36
N GLU A 69 -3.87 -8.17 3.34
CA GLU A 69 -4.92 -9.16 3.50
C GLU A 69 -4.41 -10.45 4.14
N ASN A 70 -3.24 -10.93 3.73
CA ASN A 70 -2.59 -12.10 4.33
C ASN A 70 -2.11 -11.86 5.77
N TRP A 71 -1.89 -10.60 6.19
CA TRP A 71 -1.49 -10.29 7.57
C TRP A 71 -2.63 -10.47 8.58
N PHE A 72 -3.88 -10.32 8.14
CA PHE A 72 -5.08 -10.39 8.98
C PHE A 72 -5.83 -11.74 8.91
N GLN A 73 -5.30 -12.71 8.17
CA GLN A 73 -5.78 -14.11 8.21
C GLN A 73 -5.29 -14.82 9.47
#